data_AF-A0A8J9RT43-F1
#
_entry.id   AF-A0A8J9RT43-F1
#
_cell.length_a   1.000
_cell.length_b   1.000
_cell.length_c   1.000
_cell.angle_alpha   90.00
_cell.angle_beta   90.00
_cell.angle_gamma   90.00
#
_symmetry.space_group_name_H-M   'P 1'
#
loop_
_entity.id
_entity.type
_entity.pdbx_description
1 polymer ?
#
loop_
_entity_poly.entity_id
_entity_poly.type
_entity_poly.pdbx_seq_one_letter_code
_entity_poly.pdbx_strand_id
1 'polypeptide(L)'
;MLNELWGPCPIPMNPISLYPKSNLHSLKDFLYYATSLKIEPIMLSPKRTKFRKHQKRSRKGVQSNTTDLRFGRYGIKSLESGSIHAKTIEAVRRAITRKLKRGGQVWIRIFPDLVVTRKPAEVRMGKGKGSPSFWICQVQPGQVLYEMDGIPSSLAKQAANLAYHKLPMRTTFLEML
;
A
#
# COMPACT_ATOMS: atom_id res chain seq x y z
N MET A 1 29.63 31.15 -11.11
CA MET A 1 29.51 30.30 -9.91
C MET A 1 28.21 30.65 -9.23
N LEU A 2 27.25 29.72 -9.22
CA LEU A 2 26.18 29.52 -8.22
C LEU A 2 25.18 28.53 -8.83
N ASN A 3 25.61 27.28 -8.89
CA ASN A 3 24.78 26.12 -9.18
C ASN A 3 24.27 25.53 -7.86
N GLU A 4 23.10 24.86 -7.94
CA GLU A 4 22.60 23.82 -7.03
C GLU A 4 21.89 24.25 -5.72
N LEU A 5 20.58 24.50 -5.81
CA LEU A 5 19.65 24.36 -4.68
C LEU A 5 18.29 23.77 -5.11
N TRP A 6 18.28 22.57 -5.72
CA TRP A 6 17.07 21.73 -5.85
C TRP A 6 17.44 20.25 -5.91
N GLY A 7 17.51 19.58 -4.76
CA GLY A 7 17.52 18.12 -4.65
C GLY A 7 16.19 17.60 -4.08
N PRO A 8 15.61 16.49 -4.58
CA PRO A 8 14.43 15.90 -3.98
C PRO A 8 14.77 15.28 -2.61
N CYS A 9 13.97 15.59 -1.59
CA CYS A 9 14.10 15.03 -0.25
C CYS A 9 14.03 13.48 -0.30
N PRO A 10 15.03 12.75 0.24
CA PRO A 10 14.90 11.32 0.42
C PRO A 10 13.91 11.04 1.56
N ILE A 11 12.88 10.24 1.28
CA ILE A 11 12.00 9.69 2.32
C ILE A 11 12.85 8.71 3.15
N PRO A 12 12.84 8.77 4.50
CA PRO A 12 13.55 7.78 5.30
C PRO A 12 12.90 6.39 5.15
N MET A 13 13.59 5.48 4.47
CA MET A 13 13.33 4.04 4.47
C MET A 13 13.89 3.46 5.76
N ASN A 14 13.05 3.23 6.77
CA ASN A 14 13.48 2.52 7.97
C ASN A 14 13.09 1.04 7.89
N PRO A 15 14.05 0.11 7.98
CA PRO A 15 13.76 -1.30 8.26
C PRO A 15 13.33 -1.43 9.73
N ILE A 16 12.17 -2.04 9.96
CA ILE A 16 11.62 -2.25 11.31
C ILE A 16 12.39 -3.41 11.96
N SER A 17 13.41 -3.09 12.75
CA SER A 17 14.03 -3.99 13.73
C SER A 17 13.19 -4.01 15.02
N LEU A 18 12.83 -5.19 15.51
CA LEU A 18 12.12 -5.39 16.78
C LEU A 18 12.97 -6.27 17.69
N TYR A 19 13.53 -5.70 18.76
CA TYR A 19 14.17 -6.44 19.86
C TYR A 19 13.12 -7.04 20.83
N PRO A 20 13.45 -8.13 21.57
CA PRO A 20 12.50 -8.84 22.42
C PRO A 20 12.33 -8.19 23.80
N LYS A 21 11.11 -8.30 24.34
CA LYS A 21 10.65 -7.69 25.60
C LYS A 21 10.83 -8.67 26.75
N SER A 22 11.75 -8.41 27.66
CA SER A 22 11.86 -9.12 28.94
C SER A 22 11.69 -8.14 30.09
N ASN A 23 10.43 -7.88 30.47
CA ASN A 23 9.95 -7.61 31.84
C ASN A 23 8.61 -6.86 31.79
N LEU A 24 7.53 -7.57 32.17
CA LEU A 24 6.20 -7.00 32.45
C LEU A 24 5.80 -7.51 33.83
N HIS A 25 5.67 -6.61 34.82
CA HIS A 25 5.50 -6.98 36.24
C HIS A 25 4.15 -6.52 36.84
N SER A 26 3.24 -5.94 36.06
CA SER A 26 1.93 -5.46 36.58
C SER A 26 0.80 -5.56 35.55
N LEU A 27 -0.43 -5.87 36.01
CA LEU A 27 -1.65 -5.87 35.19
C LEU A 27 -1.98 -4.47 34.62
N LYS A 28 -1.56 -3.40 35.31
CA LYS A 28 -1.66 -2.03 34.80
C LYS A 28 -0.70 -1.80 33.62
N ASP A 29 0.48 -2.42 33.65
CA ASP A 29 1.43 -2.39 32.55
C ASP A 29 0.91 -3.18 31.35
N PHE A 30 0.21 -4.30 31.57
CA PHE A 30 -0.39 -5.10 30.49
C PHE A 30 -1.51 -4.34 29.76
N LEU A 31 -2.37 -3.63 30.50
CA LEU A 31 -3.43 -2.80 29.92
C LEU A 31 -2.89 -1.54 29.25
N TYR A 32 -1.88 -0.89 29.85
CA TYR A 32 -1.15 0.23 29.23
C TYR A 32 -0.40 -0.21 27.98
N TYR A 33 0.15 -1.42 27.94
CA TYR A 33 0.81 -1.98 26.77
C TYR A 33 -0.20 -2.36 25.67
N ALA A 34 -1.38 -2.87 26.04
CA ALA A 34 -2.46 -3.17 25.09
C ALA A 34 -3.11 -1.89 24.50
N THR A 35 -3.12 -0.77 25.23
CA THR A 35 -3.55 0.55 24.72
C THR A 35 -2.42 1.35 24.05
N SER A 36 -1.16 1.15 24.45
CA SER A 36 0.03 1.82 23.91
C SER A 36 0.65 1.10 22.72
N LEU A 37 0.32 -0.16 22.48
CA LEU A 37 0.47 -0.76 21.17
C LEU A 37 -0.60 -0.13 20.26
N LYS A 38 -0.32 1.10 19.85
CA LYS A 38 -0.76 1.70 18.59
C LYS A 38 -0.27 0.81 17.45
N ILE A 39 -0.78 -0.40 17.38
CA ILE A 39 -1.01 -1.07 16.10
C ILE A 39 -2.24 -0.37 15.53
N GLU A 40 -2.09 0.94 15.28
CA GLU A 40 -2.89 1.57 14.26
C GLU A 40 -2.63 0.71 13.02
N PRO A 41 -3.65 0.08 12.41
CA PRO A 41 -3.45 -0.38 11.04
C PRO A 41 -2.91 0.85 10.32
N ILE A 42 -1.67 0.78 9.80
CA ILE A 42 -1.03 1.92 9.16
C ILE A 42 -1.98 2.32 8.03
N MET A 43 -2.82 3.32 8.30
CA MET A 43 -3.84 3.75 7.39
C MET A 43 -3.09 4.57 6.37
N LEU A 44 -2.66 3.91 5.29
CA LEU A 44 -1.92 4.54 4.21
C LEU A 44 -2.75 5.74 3.72
N SER A 45 -2.27 6.92 4.08
CA SER A 45 -2.86 8.19 3.76
C SER A 45 -1.75 9.23 3.64
N PRO A 46 -1.89 10.20 2.73
CA PRO A 46 -0.93 11.28 2.60
C PRO A 46 -0.96 12.17 3.84
N LYS A 47 0.23 12.49 4.38
CA LYS A 47 0.37 13.35 5.56
C LYS A 47 -0.20 14.76 5.33
N ARG A 48 -0.05 15.31 4.12
CA ARG A 48 -0.55 16.64 3.74
C ARG A 48 -1.01 16.62 2.29
N THR A 49 -2.19 17.14 2.00
CA THR A 49 -2.67 17.36 0.64
C THR A 49 -2.96 18.84 0.39
N LYS A 50 -2.69 19.32 -0.83
CA LYS A 50 -3.01 20.71 -1.24
C LYS A 50 -4.53 20.93 -1.27
N PHE A 51 -5.27 19.94 -1.73
CA PHE A 51 -6.73 19.99 -1.83
C PHE A 51 -7.37 18.89 -1.01
N ARG A 52 -8.45 19.24 -0.31
CA ARG A 52 -9.22 18.29 0.52
C ARG A 52 -10.17 17.42 -0.28
N LYS A 53 -10.63 17.86 -1.46
CA LYS A 53 -11.61 17.16 -2.31
C LYS A 53 -11.11 17.13 -3.76
N HIS A 54 -10.95 15.92 -4.32
CA HIS A 54 -10.49 15.73 -5.71
C HIS A 54 -11.64 15.37 -6.65
N GLN A 55 -11.64 15.87 -7.88
CA GLN A 55 -12.52 15.36 -8.94
C GLN A 55 -12.17 13.91 -9.27
N LYS A 56 -13.15 13.14 -9.76
CA LYS A 56 -12.92 11.75 -10.17
C LYS A 56 -12.05 11.75 -11.43
N ARG A 57 -10.89 11.11 -11.36
CA ARG A 57 -9.98 10.96 -12.51
C ARG A 57 -10.42 9.81 -13.42
N SER A 58 -10.14 9.94 -14.71
CA SER A 58 -10.35 8.88 -15.70
C SER A 58 -9.41 7.70 -15.47
N ARG A 59 -9.85 6.48 -15.79
CA ARG A 59 -9.06 5.23 -15.66
C ARG A 59 -8.47 4.76 -16.99
N LYS A 60 -8.55 5.57 -18.04
CA LYS A 60 -8.06 5.23 -19.38
C LYS A 60 -6.53 5.22 -19.41
N GLY A 61 -5.97 4.43 -20.32
CA GLY A 61 -4.54 4.36 -20.59
C GLY A 61 -3.89 3.06 -20.12
N VAL A 62 -2.66 2.87 -20.58
CA VAL A 62 -1.75 1.77 -20.19
C VAL A 62 -0.56 2.41 -19.47
N GLN A 63 -0.06 1.74 -18.44
CA GLN A 63 1.07 2.24 -17.68
C GLN A 63 2.36 2.18 -18.53
N SER A 64 3.05 3.31 -18.68
CA SER A 64 4.33 3.37 -19.40
C SER A 64 5.55 3.19 -18.50
N ASN A 65 5.52 3.75 -17.28
CA ASN A 65 6.74 3.93 -16.48
C ASN A 65 6.97 2.83 -15.42
N THR A 66 5.91 2.17 -14.96
CA THR A 66 5.94 1.25 -13.81
C THR A 66 5.64 -0.18 -14.25
N THR A 67 6.25 -0.59 -15.35
CA THR A 67 5.99 -1.88 -16.01
C THR A 67 7.01 -2.94 -15.62
N ASP A 68 8.23 -2.50 -15.31
CA ASP A 68 9.38 -3.36 -15.00
C ASP A 68 9.63 -3.45 -13.49
N LEU A 69 10.27 -4.55 -13.08
CA LEU A 69 10.75 -4.76 -11.71
C LEU A 69 11.99 -3.88 -11.46
N ARG A 70 12.04 -3.17 -10.33
CA ARG A 70 13.15 -2.26 -10.02
C ARG A 70 13.94 -2.63 -8.77
N PHE A 71 13.29 -3.17 -7.76
CA PHE A 71 13.89 -3.50 -6.46
C PHE A 71 13.97 -5.01 -6.24
N GLY A 72 12.88 -5.73 -6.52
CA GLY A 72 12.78 -7.16 -6.24
C GLY A 72 13.02 -8.07 -7.44
N ARG A 73 13.34 -9.34 -7.16
CA ARG A 73 13.43 -10.41 -8.16
C ARG A 73 12.05 -10.91 -8.60
N TYR A 74 11.04 -10.74 -7.76
CA TYR A 74 9.67 -11.16 -8.05
C TYR A 74 8.72 -9.98 -7.94
N GLY A 75 7.62 -10.02 -8.70
CA GLY A 75 6.57 -9.00 -8.55
C GLY A 75 5.19 -9.45 -8.97
N ILE A 76 4.21 -8.59 -8.65
CA ILE A 76 2.81 -8.78 -8.97
C ILE A 76 2.37 -7.60 -9.84
N LYS A 77 1.93 -7.89 -11.07
CA LYS A 77 1.53 -6.89 -12.07
C LYS A 77 0.05 -6.94 -12.36
N SER A 78 -0.59 -5.78 -12.50
CA SER A 78 -2.00 -5.70 -12.88
C SER A 78 -2.20 -5.95 -14.38
N LEU A 79 -3.21 -6.72 -14.74
CA LEU A 79 -3.66 -6.88 -16.13
C LEU A 79 -4.80 -5.93 -16.48
N GLU A 80 -5.53 -5.45 -15.47
CA GLU A 80 -6.73 -4.64 -15.65
C GLU A 80 -6.53 -3.23 -15.08
N SER A 81 -7.38 -2.30 -15.52
CA SER A 81 -7.48 -0.96 -14.92
C SER A 81 -8.46 -0.99 -13.75
N GLY A 82 -8.18 -0.24 -12.69
CA GLY A 82 -9.06 -0.23 -11.53
C GLY A 82 -8.69 0.78 -10.45
N SER A 83 -9.37 0.68 -9.32
CA SER A 83 -9.09 1.50 -8.14
C SER A 83 -8.97 0.61 -6.91
N ILE A 84 -7.84 0.68 -6.25
CA ILE A 84 -7.54 -0.12 -5.06
C ILE A 84 -7.69 0.77 -3.83
N HIS A 85 -8.42 0.31 -2.82
CA HIS A 85 -8.58 1.04 -1.57
C HIS A 85 -7.34 0.86 -0.69
N ALA A 86 -7.01 1.87 0.13
CA ALA A 86 -5.90 1.80 1.08
C ALA A 86 -5.96 0.55 1.98
N LYS A 87 -7.17 0.18 2.45
CA LYS A 87 -7.40 -1.04 3.25
C LYS A 87 -7.04 -2.33 2.52
N THR A 88 -7.23 -2.37 1.20
CA THR A 88 -6.92 -3.55 0.39
C THR A 88 -5.42 -3.68 0.19
N ILE A 89 -4.71 -2.54 0.00
CA ILE A 89 -3.25 -2.52 -0.08
C ILE A 89 -2.65 -3.12 1.20
N GLU A 90 -3.15 -2.69 2.35
CA GLU A 90 -2.70 -3.20 3.64
C GLU A 90 -3.06 -4.68 3.86
N ALA A 91 -4.25 -5.10 3.45
CA ALA A 91 -4.67 -6.50 3.55
C ALA A 91 -3.76 -7.43 2.72
N VAL A 92 -3.37 -7.00 1.51
CA VAL A 92 -2.45 -7.74 0.63
C VAL A 92 -1.06 -7.78 1.26
N ARG A 93 -0.53 -6.66 1.72
CA ARG A 93 0.77 -6.59 2.41
C ARG A 93 0.82 -7.54 3.61
N ARG A 94 -0.22 -7.52 4.45
CA ARG A 94 -0.34 -8.42 5.61
C ARG A 94 -0.41 -9.89 5.20
N ALA A 95 -1.11 -10.21 4.11
CA ALA A 95 -1.19 -11.57 3.60
C ALA A 95 0.18 -12.09 3.11
N ILE A 96 0.90 -11.26 2.33
CA ILE A 96 2.23 -11.58 1.81
C ILE A 96 3.22 -11.79 2.96
N THR A 97 3.36 -10.79 3.84
CA THR A 97 4.28 -10.85 4.99
C THR A 97 4.01 -12.03 5.92
N ARG A 98 2.73 -12.40 6.12
CA ARG A 98 2.35 -13.59 6.90
C ARG A 98 2.78 -14.89 6.21
N LYS A 99 2.62 -14.99 4.89
CA LYS A 99 3.06 -16.19 4.13
C LYS A 99 4.57 -16.36 4.17
N LEU A 100 5.28 -15.25 4.14
CA LEU A 100 6.74 -15.18 4.20
C LEU A 100 7.31 -15.42 5.60
N LYS A 101 6.47 -15.52 6.64
CA LYS A 101 6.89 -15.60 8.05
C LYS A 101 7.85 -14.48 8.45
N ARG A 102 7.65 -13.28 7.89
CA ARG A 102 8.55 -12.11 8.03
C ARG A 102 9.98 -12.30 7.51
N GLY A 103 10.21 -13.31 6.67
CA GLY A 103 11.43 -13.44 5.88
C GLY A 103 11.35 -12.66 4.56
N GLY A 104 12.50 -12.21 4.06
CA GLY A 104 12.58 -11.45 2.81
C GLY A 104 12.10 -10.00 2.91
N GLN A 105 12.28 -9.28 1.81
CA GLN A 105 11.88 -7.87 1.67
C GLN A 105 10.68 -7.76 0.75
N VAL A 106 9.74 -6.87 1.10
CA VAL A 106 8.53 -6.63 0.32
C VAL A 106 8.38 -5.13 0.11
N TRP A 107 8.30 -4.71 -1.15
CA TRP A 107 8.04 -3.33 -1.53
C TRP A 107 6.62 -3.17 -2.04
N ILE A 108 6.00 -2.06 -1.64
CA ILE A 108 4.71 -1.62 -2.17
C ILE A 108 5.02 -0.50 -3.16
N ARG A 109 4.69 -0.73 -4.44
CA ARG A 109 4.97 0.23 -5.52
C ARG A 109 3.85 1.25 -5.68
N ILE A 110 2.68 0.96 -5.13
CA ILE A 110 1.48 1.80 -5.20
C ILE A 110 1.25 2.55 -3.90
N PHE A 111 0.77 3.79 -4.01
CA PHE A 111 0.41 4.62 -2.86
C PHE A 111 -1.00 5.21 -3.05
N PRO A 112 -1.86 5.21 -2.02
CA PRO A 112 -3.20 5.79 -2.13
C PRO A 112 -3.15 7.31 -1.94
N ASP A 113 -3.10 8.02 -3.06
CA ASP A 113 -2.99 9.47 -3.17
C ASP A 113 -4.35 10.17 -3.37
N LEU A 114 -5.35 9.46 -3.87
CA LEU A 114 -6.64 10.03 -4.25
C LEU A 114 -7.71 9.85 -3.17
N VAL A 115 -8.38 10.94 -2.83
CA VAL A 115 -9.48 10.94 -1.85
C VAL A 115 -10.83 10.69 -2.52
N VAL A 116 -11.61 9.77 -1.96
CA VAL A 116 -13.00 9.52 -2.37
C VAL A 116 -13.94 10.13 -1.35
N THR A 117 -14.87 10.96 -1.83
CA THR A 117 -15.91 11.59 -1.01
C THR A 117 -17.22 10.82 -1.11
N ARG A 118 -17.95 10.69 0.00
CA ARG A 118 -19.28 10.08 0.05
C ARG A 118 -20.29 11.02 0.72
N LYS A 119 -21.53 11.02 0.26
CA LYS A 119 -22.67 11.62 0.98
C LYS A 119 -23.35 10.55 1.83
N PRO A 120 -23.91 10.90 3.00
CA PRO A 120 -24.74 9.97 3.75
C PRO A 120 -25.91 9.47 2.89
N ALA A 121 -26.33 8.23 3.11
CA ALA A 121 -27.37 7.58 2.29
C ALA A 121 -28.74 8.25 2.42
N GLU A 122 -28.99 8.93 3.54
CA GLU A 122 -30.27 9.54 3.89
C GLU A 122 -30.56 10.87 3.15
N VAL A 123 -29.55 11.49 2.54
CA VAL A 123 -29.66 12.86 2.01
C VAL A 123 -29.91 12.88 0.51
N ARG A 124 -30.88 13.70 0.07
CA ARG A 124 -31.17 13.94 -1.36
C ARG A 124 -29.99 14.57 -2.11
N MET A 125 -30.05 14.48 -3.44
CA MET A 125 -29.06 15.10 -4.33
C MET A 125 -29.06 16.64 -4.19
N GLY A 126 -27.93 17.29 -4.54
CA GLY A 126 -27.72 18.74 -4.32
C GLY A 126 -26.85 19.07 -3.11
N LYS A 127 -26.83 20.33 -2.66
CA LYS A 127 -26.06 20.84 -1.49
C LYS A 127 -24.54 20.59 -1.54
N GLY A 128 -23.97 20.48 -2.74
CA GLY A 128 -22.52 20.34 -2.95
C GLY A 128 -21.98 18.91 -2.79
N LYS A 129 -20.69 18.78 -2.48
CA LYS A 129 -19.94 17.52 -2.43
C LYS A 129 -19.77 17.00 -1.00
N GLY A 130 -19.88 15.69 -0.81
CA GLY A 130 -19.76 15.02 0.50
C GLY A 130 -18.40 15.15 1.19
N SER A 131 -18.29 14.56 2.37
CA SER A 131 -17.05 14.51 3.15
C SER A 131 -16.08 13.46 2.57
N PRO A 132 -14.75 13.67 2.67
CA PRO A 132 -13.76 12.63 2.44
C PRO A 132 -14.02 11.40 3.30
N SER A 133 -14.01 10.21 2.70
CA SER A 133 -14.27 8.95 3.43
C SER A 133 -13.08 8.01 3.41
N PHE A 134 -12.50 7.75 2.25
CA PHE A 134 -11.37 6.83 2.13
C PHE A 134 -10.43 7.21 0.99
N TRP A 135 -9.21 6.68 1.06
CA TRP A 135 -8.18 6.87 0.06
C TRP A 135 -8.13 5.68 -0.90
N ILE A 136 -7.90 5.99 -2.17
CA ILE A 136 -7.73 5.02 -3.25
C ILE A 136 -6.44 5.31 -4.00
N CYS A 137 -5.90 4.27 -4.61
CA CYS A 137 -4.89 4.35 -5.65
C CYS A 137 -5.56 3.97 -6.99
N GLN A 138 -5.31 4.74 -8.04
CA GLN A 138 -5.68 4.33 -9.39
C GLN A 138 -4.58 3.45 -9.98
N VAL A 139 -4.99 2.32 -10.54
CA VAL A 139 -4.08 1.36 -11.15
C VAL A 139 -4.42 1.23 -12.62
N GLN A 140 -3.37 1.27 -13.43
CA GLN A 140 -3.46 1.05 -14.88
C GLN A 140 -3.01 -0.38 -15.24
N PRO A 141 -3.48 -0.91 -16.38
CA PRO A 141 -2.98 -2.16 -16.92
C PRO A 141 -1.45 -2.08 -17.10
N GLY A 142 -0.76 -3.15 -16.73
CA GLY A 142 0.68 -3.25 -16.84
C GLY A 142 1.46 -2.73 -15.63
N GLN A 143 0.81 -2.10 -14.66
CA GLN A 143 1.48 -1.55 -13.48
C GLN A 143 1.88 -2.65 -12.48
N VAL A 144 3.15 -2.62 -12.05
CA VAL A 144 3.65 -3.44 -10.94
C VAL A 144 3.17 -2.88 -9.61
N LEU A 145 2.53 -3.72 -8.79
CA LEU A 145 1.90 -3.35 -7.52
C LEU A 145 2.79 -3.66 -6.32
N TYR A 146 3.38 -4.85 -6.32
CA TYR A 146 4.25 -5.35 -5.24
C TYR A 146 5.50 -5.96 -5.83
N GLU A 147 6.60 -5.83 -5.11
CA GLU A 147 7.86 -6.51 -5.40
C GLU A 147 8.32 -7.27 -4.15
N MET A 148 9.01 -8.39 -4.36
CA MET A 148 9.52 -9.26 -3.31
C MET A 148 10.93 -9.72 -3.63
N ASP A 149 11.77 -9.88 -2.59
CA ASP A 149 13.14 -10.37 -2.72
C ASP A 149 13.59 -11.18 -1.48
N GLY A 150 14.65 -11.98 -1.65
CA GLY A 150 15.25 -12.80 -0.60
C GLY A 150 14.46 -14.07 -0.28
N ILE A 151 13.71 -14.60 -1.24
CA ILE A 151 12.72 -15.67 -1.06
C ILE A 151 12.84 -16.67 -2.22
N PRO A 152 12.62 -17.99 -2.04
CA PRO A 152 12.59 -18.93 -3.15
C PRO A 152 11.36 -18.74 -4.05
N SER A 153 11.50 -19.00 -5.36
CA SER A 153 10.43 -18.83 -6.37
C SER A 153 9.14 -19.57 -6.01
N SER A 154 9.23 -20.77 -5.40
CA SER A 154 8.06 -21.54 -4.94
C SER A 154 7.22 -20.80 -3.88
N LEU A 155 7.88 -20.15 -2.91
CA LEU A 155 7.19 -19.39 -1.87
C LEU A 155 6.65 -18.07 -2.43
N ALA A 156 7.39 -17.42 -3.33
CA ALA A 156 6.96 -16.20 -4.01
C ALA A 156 5.67 -16.42 -4.83
N LYS A 157 5.57 -17.53 -5.58
CA LYS A 157 4.36 -17.91 -6.33
C LYS A 157 3.17 -18.15 -5.41
N GLN A 158 3.37 -18.83 -4.29
CA GLN A 158 2.29 -19.05 -3.30
C GLN A 158 1.83 -17.73 -2.66
N ALA A 159 2.76 -16.82 -2.34
CA ALA A 159 2.44 -15.50 -1.82
C ALA A 159 1.67 -14.65 -2.84
N ALA A 160 2.07 -14.69 -4.11
CA ALA A 160 1.39 -14.02 -5.21
C ALA A 160 -0.05 -14.54 -5.39
N ASN A 161 -0.27 -15.86 -5.27
CA ASN A 161 -1.61 -16.43 -5.35
C ASN A 161 -2.52 -15.94 -4.20
N LEU A 162 -1.98 -15.84 -2.98
CA LEU A 162 -2.74 -15.27 -1.85
C LEU A 162 -3.07 -13.79 -2.07
N ALA A 163 -2.17 -13.03 -2.67
CA ALA A 163 -2.39 -11.63 -3.02
C ALA A 163 -3.47 -11.48 -4.11
N TYR A 164 -3.47 -12.36 -5.12
CA TYR A 164 -4.48 -12.39 -6.18
C TYR A 164 -5.90 -12.49 -5.61
N HIS A 165 -6.14 -13.38 -4.64
CA HIS A 165 -7.45 -13.51 -3.99
C HIS A 165 -7.88 -12.29 -3.15
N LYS A 166 -6.97 -11.37 -2.81
CA LYS A 166 -7.27 -10.16 -2.04
C LYS A 166 -7.43 -8.93 -2.93
N LEU A 167 -6.87 -8.96 -4.14
CA LEU A 167 -6.98 -7.86 -5.08
C LEU A 167 -8.32 -7.91 -5.83
N PRO A 168 -8.95 -6.76 -6.11
CA PRO A 168 -10.24 -6.71 -6.79
C PRO A 168 -10.12 -6.84 -8.33
N MET A 169 -8.95 -7.23 -8.83
CA MET A 169 -8.60 -7.19 -10.26
C MET A 169 -7.63 -8.29 -10.61
N ARG A 170 -7.58 -8.66 -11.90
CA ARG A 170 -6.70 -9.72 -12.37
C ARG A 170 -5.23 -9.27 -12.33
N THR A 171 -4.38 -10.11 -11.74
CA THR A 171 -2.93 -9.88 -11.68
C THR A 171 -2.15 -11.06 -12.23
N THR A 172 -0.97 -10.78 -12.77
CA THR A 172 0.02 -11.77 -13.18
C THR A 172 1.24 -11.73 -12.27
N PHE A 173 1.94 -12.87 -12.16
CA PHE A 173 3.22 -12.97 -11.48
C PHE A 173 4.36 -12.67 -12.46
N LEU A 174 5.33 -11.90 -12.00
CA LEU A 174 6.55 -11.61 -12.73
C LEU A 174 7.75 -12.17 -11.98
N GLU A 175 8.68 -12.72 -12.74
CA GLU A 175 9.97 -13.24 -12.28
C GLU A 175 11.04 -12.57 -13.13
N MET A 176 12.02 -11.95 -12.48
CA MET A 176 13.23 -11.47 -13.14
C MET A 176 14.08 -12.70 -13.47
N LEU A 177 14.22 -12.97 -14.77
CA LEU A 177 15.10 -14.01 -15.30
C LEU A 177 16.57 -13.62 -15.09
#